data_AF-A0A419A316-F1
#
_entry.id   AF-A0A419A316-F1
#
_cell.length_a   1.000
_cell.length_b   1.000
_cell.length_c   1.000
_cell.angle_alpha   90.00
_cell.angle_beta   90.00
_cell.angle_gamma   90.00
#
_symmetry.space_group_name_H-M   'P 1'
#
loop_
_entity.id
_entity.type
_entity.pdbx_description
1 polymer ?
#
loop_
_entity_poly.entity_id
_entity_poly.type
_entity_poly.pdbx_seq_one_letter_code
_entity_poly.pdbx_strand_id
1 'polypeptide(L)'
;MQNKARPWSAPNVGFHLLWVIGSSPQRMSVFRPFCRQGHSSDFQRPERPLSANAAVAMPHHRKAALRPSRHSTIVGTETDERFRVASSESNVHVAPFALSGPMAAYQSRSRHLIFQCGCRHRSPAIEGSNHNLTLLHGIPPVARETVPSLVARLAASKGVTLSQLVLDLGGSAKRLINQDRVLLENLRIWGGLEDAQLEELLSWTGEPIGDVRMRFRREIFVSRALRNPIVRGCPRCLEEDALSAPEDPLTAMAMRGDWQMRDMVICAKHHTLLVPLWTVQHPVARNDLTARLTEILPKILSRDLHGPAASPTPYDLWLQQRLDRGEDTTWLSGQSLYAATTFCRLLGSELLRINGYDAADPQDFQHAAQAAGFDVVRRGVDAIRDALHDLAAEADGFLDEPQKAFGSVWKDMRDFHQDNEAFKPFADVVRSVVLEIWPVAEGAVLLGQEVSQRRLHSVSTAAKALRVTERRLRPLLVEAGIIAPEDPRPDSRAVFDAEVHDKTLRAIASLVTDPQMRRTVGMTEAELRALEQDGVLQPRTRLPGARLRWLEADGQALVDELNALAEADPGTAKWETIQTAQANSKISVGRIIAAIRVRQIRVHAPAGNRSYHGFKVCRSEFGAIG
;
A
#
# COMPACT_ATOMS: atom_id res chain seq x y z
N MET A 1 -63.42 24.17 -26.77
CA MET A 1 -63.03 24.32 -28.20
C MET A 1 -61.76 23.52 -28.45
N GLN A 2 -61.90 22.50 -29.31
CA GLN A 2 -60.91 21.70 -30.06
C GLN A 2 -59.45 21.50 -29.54
N ASN A 3 -59.20 20.27 -29.05
CA ASN A 3 -58.22 19.27 -29.52
C ASN A 3 -56.83 19.71 -30.06
N LYS A 4 -55.75 19.18 -29.45
CA LYS A 4 -54.91 18.11 -30.06
C LYS A 4 -53.89 17.52 -29.08
N ALA A 5 -53.68 16.21 -29.23
CA ALA A 5 -52.93 15.29 -28.38
C ALA A 5 -51.48 15.05 -28.84
N ARG A 6 -50.59 14.62 -27.91
CA ARG A 6 -49.74 13.39 -27.91
C ARG A 6 -48.47 13.51 -27.03
N PRO A 7 -47.80 12.38 -26.65
CA PRO A 7 -47.48 12.08 -25.25
C PRO A 7 -45.99 12.15 -24.89
N TRP A 8 -45.75 12.08 -23.58
CA TRP A 8 -44.44 11.96 -22.92
C TRP A 8 -43.76 10.62 -23.20
N SER A 9 -42.45 10.67 -23.46
CA SER A 9 -41.52 9.53 -23.44
C SER A 9 -40.34 9.87 -22.52
N ALA A 10 -39.95 8.90 -21.70
CA ALA A 10 -38.92 9.00 -20.65
C ALA A 10 -37.49 9.10 -21.23
N PRO A 11 -36.53 9.73 -20.51
CA PRO A 11 -35.13 9.66 -20.90
C PRO A 11 -34.39 8.45 -20.32
N ASN A 12 -33.69 7.77 -21.20
CA ASN A 12 -32.61 6.80 -20.94
C ASN A 12 -31.45 7.44 -20.19
N VAL A 13 -30.91 6.74 -19.19
CA VAL A 13 -29.61 7.07 -18.57
C VAL A 13 -28.52 6.33 -19.34
N GLY A 14 -27.74 7.09 -20.13
CA GLY A 14 -26.53 6.61 -20.78
C GLY A 14 -25.30 6.89 -19.91
N PHE A 15 -24.55 5.84 -19.61
CA PHE A 15 -23.19 5.90 -19.09
C PHE A 15 -22.20 6.11 -20.24
N HIS A 16 -21.29 7.08 -20.11
CA HIS A 16 -19.85 6.98 -20.43
C HIS A 16 -19.20 8.37 -20.36
N LEU A 17 -18.04 8.49 -19.69
CA LEU A 17 -16.81 9.00 -20.32
C LEU A 17 -15.57 8.84 -19.44
N LEU A 18 -14.58 8.17 -20.03
CA LEU A 18 -13.16 8.14 -19.69
C LEU A 18 -12.50 9.46 -20.10
N TRP A 19 -11.48 9.88 -19.35
CA TRP A 19 -10.48 10.88 -19.80
C TRP A 19 -9.23 10.16 -20.31
N VAL A 20 -8.88 10.41 -21.57
CA VAL A 20 -7.57 10.14 -22.20
C VAL A 20 -7.08 11.49 -22.73
N ILE A 21 -5.92 11.96 -22.26
CA ILE A 21 -5.26 13.14 -22.82
C ILE A 21 -4.22 12.65 -23.83
N GLY A 22 -4.52 12.87 -25.11
CA GLY A 22 -3.55 12.84 -26.21
C GLY A 22 -3.43 14.25 -26.79
N SER A 23 -2.21 14.76 -26.87
CA SER A 23 -1.91 16.05 -27.52
C SER A 23 -1.30 15.79 -28.90
N SER A 24 -2.00 16.23 -29.95
CA SER A 24 -1.48 16.32 -31.32
C SER A 24 -0.68 17.62 -31.52
N PRO A 25 0.31 17.65 -32.44
CA PRO A 25 1.12 18.83 -32.72
C PRO A 25 0.53 19.71 -33.83
N GLN A 26 0.73 21.01 -33.73
CA GLN A 26 0.44 22.01 -34.77
C GLN A 26 1.61 22.16 -35.76
N ARG A 27 1.25 22.41 -37.03
CA ARG A 27 2.13 22.83 -38.13
C ARG A 27 2.71 24.23 -37.88
N MET A 28 3.97 24.46 -38.22
CA MET A 28 4.42 25.66 -38.95
C MET A 28 5.86 25.57 -39.50
N SER A 29 6.00 26.09 -40.72
CA SER A 29 7.17 26.74 -41.36
C SER A 29 8.50 25.99 -41.57
N VAL A 30 8.63 25.48 -42.81
CA VAL A 30 9.70 25.74 -43.79
C VAL A 30 10.90 26.58 -43.31
N PHE A 31 12.08 25.96 -43.23
CA PHE A 31 13.39 26.62 -43.45
C PHE A 31 14.36 25.65 -44.14
N ARG A 32 15.07 26.16 -45.16
CA ARG A 32 16.07 25.46 -46.00
C ARG A 32 17.34 25.08 -45.21
N PRO A 33 18.06 24.01 -45.56
CA PRO A 33 19.41 23.77 -45.04
C PRO A 33 20.46 24.48 -45.91
N PHE A 34 21.46 25.07 -45.23
CA PHE A 34 22.67 25.59 -45.83
C PHE A 34 23.78 24.55 -45.63
N CYS A 35 24.27 23.96 -46.72
CA CYS A 35 25.50 23.18 -46.73
C CYS A 35 26.71 24.12 -46.67
N ARG A 36 27.64 23.88 -45.76
CA ARG A 36 29.06 24.20 -45.97
C ARG A 36 29.96 23.15 -45.33
N GLN A 37 30.93 22.74 -46.14
CA GLN A 37 32.03 21.82 -45.87
C GLN A 37 33.02 22.40 -44.85
N GLY A 38 33.75 21.52 -44.17
CA GLY A 38 34.91 21.86 -43.33
C GLY A 38 35.67 20.61 -42.91
N HIS A 39 36.81 20.40 -43.55
CA HIS A 39 37.69 19.23 -43.52
C HIS A 39 38.40 18.90 -42.17
N SER A 40 38.57 17.59 -41.96
CA SER A 40 39.75 16.85 -41.46
C SER A 40 40.53 17.31 -40.21
N SER A 41 40.66 16.39 -39.26
CA SER A 41 41.90 16.22 -38.49
C SER A 41 42.15 14.73 -38.16
N ASP A 42 43.23 14.20 -38.74
CA ASP A 42 43.97 13.04 -38.25
C ASP A 42 44.77 13.43 -36.99
N PHE A 43 44.83 12.56 -35.99
CA PHE A 43 46.07 11.90 -35.51
C PHE A 43 45.88 11.22 -34.15
N GLN A 44 46.05 9.89 -34.19
CA GLN A 44 46.78 9.00 -33.27
C GLN A 44 46.77 9.20 -31.73
N ARG A 45 46.36 8.12 -31.06
CA ARG A 45 46.75 7.72 -29.68
C ARG A 45 48.27 7.51 -29.56
N PRO A 46 48.81 7.43 -28.33
CA PRO A 46 49.04 6.08 -27.77
C PRO A 46 48.73 5.94 -26.27
N GLU A 47 48.82 4.69 -25.84
CA GLU A 47 48.35 4.07 -24.60
C GLU A 47 49.29 4.17 -23.36
N ARG A 48 48.67 4.03 -22.16
CA ARG A 48 49.11 3.27 -20.94
C ARG A 48 50.29 3.81 -20.07
N PRO A 49 50.50 3.29 -18.82
CA PRO A 49 49.59 2.73 -17.80
C PRO A 49 49.90 3.11 -16.31
N LEU A 50 49.02 2.67 -15.38
CA LEU A 50 49.22 2.23 -13.97
C LEU A 50 49.90 3.14 -12.92
N SER A 51 49.20 3.43 -11.81
CA SER A 51 49.60 3.04 -10.44
C SER A 51 48.63 3.56 -9.36
N ALA A 52 48.71 2.94 -8.19
CA ALA A 52 47.77 2.95 -7.09
C ALA A 52 48.09 3.98 -5.98
N ASN A 53 47.18 4.02 -5.00
CA ASN A 53 47.27 4.49 -3.61
C ASN A 53 46.81 5.92 -3.24
N ALA A 54 45.66 5.93 -2.55
CA ALA A 54 45.38 6.52 -1.25
C ALA A 54 46.06 7.84 -0.84
N ALA A 55 45.25 8.89 -0.62
CA ALA A 55 45.14 9.60 0.66
C ALA A 55 44.15 10.78 0.58
N VAL A 56 43.24 10.81 1.57
CA VAL A 56 42.70 11.96 2.33
C VAL A 56 43.00 13.37 1.79
N ALA A 57 41.93 14.12 1.44
CA ALA A 57 41.79 15.55 1.76
C ALA A 57 40.36 16.04 1.45
N MET A 58 39.66 16.55 2.47
CA MET A 58 38.57 17.52 2.29
C MET A 58 39.12 18.79 1.62
N PRO A 59 38.28 19.55 0.89
CA PRO A 59 37.98 20.89 1.43
C PRO A 59 36.59 21.47 1.12
N HIS A 60 36.14 22.26 2.11
CA HIS A 60 35.49 23.57 2.02
C HIS A 60 34.09 23.76 1.41
N HIS A 61 33.18 24.10 2.33
CA HIS A 61 32.42 25.36 2.37
C HIS A 61 31.99 25.98 1.03
N ARG A 62 30.68 25.96 0.78
CA ARG A 62 30.00 27.06 0.09
C ARG A 62 28.89 27.65 0.96
N LYS A 63 29.14 28.87 1.43
CA LYS A 63 28.14 29.86 1.83
C LYS A 63 27.53 30.48 0.56
N ALA A 64 26.21 30.65 0.54
CA ALA A 64 25.42 31.70 -0.12
C ALA A 64 23.99 31.16 -0.32
N ALA A 65 22.89 31.89 -0.17
CA ALA A 65 22.63 33.23 0.30
C ALA A 65 21.13 33.32 0.60
N LEU A 66 20.77 34.01 1.67
CA LEU A 66 19.40 34.43 1.98
C LEU A 66 18.88 35.42 0.93
N ARG A 67 17.63 35.26 0.50
CA ARG A 67 16.76 36.37 0.07
C ARG A 67 15.30 36.16 0.53
N PRO A 68 14.54 37.25 0.76
CA PRO A 68 13.41 37.24 1.68
C PRO A 68 12.02 37.28 1.02
N SER A 69 11.05 36.84 1.83
CA SER A 69 9.61 37.13 1.93
C SER A 69 8.80 37.63 0.72
N ARG A 70 7.62 37.02 0.55
CA ARG A 70 6.37 37.75 0.33
C ARG A 70 5.26 37.22 1.23
N HIS A 71 4.66 38.16 1.97
CA HIS A 71 3.42 38.01 2.71
C HIS A 71 2.23 37.83 1.75
N SER A 72 1.25 37.03 2.16
CA SER A 72 -0.15 37.27 1.84
C SER A 72 -1.00 36.97 3.07
N THR A 73 -1.44 38.05 3.70
CA THR A 73 -2.47 38.10 4.74
C THR A 73 -3.83 37.92 4.07
N ILE A 74 -4.66 36.98 4.53
CA ILE A 74 -6.11 37.05 4.37
C ILE A 74 -6.75 36.69 5.73
N VAL A 75 -7.23 37.72 6.41
CA VAL A 75 -8.38 37.72 7.32
C VAL A 75 -9.60 37.78 6.39
N GLY A 76 -10.69 37.01 6.47
CA GLY A 76 -11.38 36.37 7.59
C GLY A 76 -12.80 36.94 7.58
N THR A 77 -13.84 36.11 7.43
CA THR A 77 -15.20 36.36 7.94
C THR A 77 -15.98 35.06 8.06
N GLU A 78 -16.55 34.89 9.26
CA GLU A 78 -17.53 33.91 9.72
C GLU A 78 -18.83 33.89 8.89
N THR A 79 -19.55 32.77 8.92
CA THR A 79 -20.89 32.71 9.55
C THR A 79 -21.26 31.27 9.94
N ASP A 80 -21.77 31.18 11.18
CA ASP A 80 -22.56 30.15 11.85
C ASP A 80 -23.46 29.24 10.97
N GLU A 81 -23.63 27.98 11.37
CA GLU A 81 -24.87 27.54 12.01
C GLU A 81 -24.81 26.11 12.60
N ARG A 82 -25.44 25.98 13.76
CA ARG A 82 -25.60 24.77 14.58
C ARG A 82 -26.73 23.89 14.05
N PHE A 83 -26.63 22.57 14.14
CA PHE A 83 -27.78 21.71 14.48
C PHE A 83 -27.35 20.43 15.20
N ARG A 84 -27.94 20.22 16.38
CA ARG A 84 -27.98 18.97 17.18
C ARG A 84 -29.36 18.34 16.98
N VAL A 85 -29.46 17.03 16.73
CA VAL A 85 -30.50 16.07 17.20
C VAL A 85 -29.93 14.66 16.92
N ALA A 86 -29.51 13.86 17.91
CA ALA A 86 -30.26 12.88 18.74
C ALA A 86 -30.74 11.59 18.01
N SER A 87 -30.08 10.48 18.37
CA SER A 87 -30.56 9.11 18.64
C SER A 87 -31.83 8.55 17.98
N SER A 88 -31.70 7.37 17.35
CA SER A 88 -32.58 6.23 17.65
C SER A 88 -31.92 4.89 17.26
N GLU A 89 -31.89 3.97 18.21
CA GLU A 89 -31.66 2.54 18.04
C GLU A 89 -32.90 1.88 17.43
N SER A 90 -32.75 0.85 16.59
CA SER A 90 -33.73 -0.24 16.48
C SER A 90 -33.09 -1.51 15.93
N ASN A 91 -33.01 -2.52 16.79
CA ASN A 91 -32.81 -3.93 16.46
C ASN A 91 -33.95 -4.44 15.56
N VAL A 92 -33.65 -5.31 14.59
CA VAL A 92 -34.63 -6.27 14.06
C VAL A 92 -34.02 -7.66 13.93
N HIS A 93 -34.63 -8.59 14.65
CA HIS A 93 -34.40 -10.02 14.65
C HIS A 93 -34.94 -10.70 13.38
N VAL A 94 -34.26 -11.80 13.05
CA VAL A 94 -34.55 -12.85 12.07
C VAL A 94 -35.80 -13.66 12.43
N ALA A 95 -36.64 -14.02 11.44
CA ALA A 95 -37.19 -15.39 11.24
C ALA A 95 -38.02 -15.51 9.94
N PRO A 96 -38.15 -16.73 9.34
CA PRO A 96 -38.54 -16.96 7.95
C PRO A 96 -39.99 -17.47 7.79
N PHE A 97 -40.54 -17.38 6.57
CA PHE A 97 -41.77 -18.07 6.19
C PHE A 97 -41.62 -18.78 4.84
N ALA A 98 -41.85 -20.10 4.88
CA ALA A 98 -42.15 -20.95 3.73
C ALA A 98 -43.65 -20.86 3.38
N LEU A 99 -44.03 -21.20 2.13
CA LEU A 99 -45.26 -21.95 1.76
C LEU A 99 -45.37 -22.10 0.21
N SER A 100 -45.21 -23.35 -0.25
CA SER A 100 -46.05 -24.14 -1.20
C SER A 100 -46.85 -23.52 -2.38
N GLY A 101 -46.52 -23.98 -3.61
CA GLY A 101 -47.38 -24.50 -4.72
C GLY A 101 -48.36 -23.58 -5.48
N PRO A 102 -48.93 -23.95 -6.67
CA PRO A 102 -48.85 -25.23 -7.42
C PRO A 102 -48.60 -25.12 -8.96
N MET A 103 -48.61 -26.28 -9.64
CA MET A 103 -48.46 -26.56 -11.08
C MET A 103 -49.47 -25.88 -12.03
N ALA A 104 -49.03 -25.60 -13.27
CA ALA A 104 -49.89 -25.63 -14.46
C ALA A 104 -49.10 -26.04 -15.72
N ALA A 105 -49.62 -27.03 -16.43
CA ALA A 105 -49.15 -27.53 -17.72
C ALA A 105 -49.65 -26.64 -18.87
N TYR A 106 -48.85 -26.49 -19.93
CA TYR A 106 -49.34 -25.95 -21.21
C TYR A 106 -48.67 -26.65 -22.40
N GLN A 107 -49.47 -27.41 -23.15
CA GLN A 107 -49.15 -27.91 -24.49
C GLN A 107 -49.34 -26.79 -25.51
N SER A 108 -48.48 -26.68 -26.55
CA SER A 108 -48.98 -26.55 -27.93
C SER A 108 -47.89 -26.64 -29.01
N ARG A 109 -48.15 -27.59 -29.92
CA ARG A 109 -48.10 -27.48 -31.40
C ARG A 109 -46.75 -27.41 -32.14
N SER A 110 -46.39 -28.59 -32.63
CA SER A 110 -45.64 -28.85 -33.86
C SER A 110 -46.29 -28.19 -35.09
N ARG A 111 -45.45 -27.63 -35.98
CA ARG A 111 -45.77 -27.47 -37.41
C ARG A 111 -44.63 -28.07 -38.23
N HIS A 112 -44.96 -29.15 -38.93
CA HIS A 112 -44.20 -29.68 -40.04
C HIS A 112 -44.27 -28.71 -41.22
N LEU A 113 -43.12 -28.44 -41.84
CA LEU A 113 -43.05 -28.07 -43.25
C LEU A 113 -42.03 -28.99 -43.91
N ILE A 114 -42.59 -29.96 -44.62
CA ILE A 114 -41.92 -30.89 -45.52
C ILE A 114 -41.66 -30.12 -46.82
N PHE A 115 -40.41 -30.03 -47.24
CA PHE A 115 -40.07 -29.83 -48.64
C PHE A 115 -39.24 -31.02 -49.10
N GLN A 116 -39.90 -31.92 -49.82
CA GLN A 116 -39.25 -32.98 -50.59
C GLN A 116 -38.69 -32.34 -51.87
N CYS A 117 -37.38 -32.47 -52.09
CA CYS A 117 -36.81 -32.51 -53.43
C CYS A 117 -36.08 -33.85 -53.56
N GLY A 118 -36.62 -34.73 -54.38
CA GLY A 118 -36.08 -36.05 -54.61
C GLY A 118 -35.05 -36.06 -55.73
N CYS A 119 -33.89 -36.66 -55.46
CA CYS A 119 -33.05 -37.28 -56.48
C CYS A 119 -32.60 -38.64 -55.94
N ARG A 120 -33.17 -39.72 -56.49
CA ARG A 120 -32.71 -41.10 -56.28
C ARG A 120 -31.48 -41.33 -57.16
N HIS A 121 -30.33 -41.53 -56.57
CA HIS A 121 -29.24 -42.28 -57.21
C HIS A 121 -28.80 -43.44 -56.31
N ARG A 122 -28.79 -44.64 -56.90
CA ARG A 122 -28.31 -45.88 -56.30
C ARG A 122 -26.81 -45.76 -56.06
N SER A 123 -26.36 -45.97 -54.83
CA SER A 123 -24.96 -46.29 -54.56
C SER A 123 -24.69 -47.76 -54.90
N PRO A 124 -23.63 -48.10 -55.66
CA PRO A 124 -23.08 -49.44 -55.64
C PRO A 124 -22.27 -49.62 -54.35
N ALA A 125 -22.41 -50.78 -53.72
CA ALA A 125 -21.53 -51.22 -52.65
C ALA A 125 -20.09 -51.32 -53.19
N ILE A 126 -19.16 -50.61 -52.55
CA ILE A 126 -17.73 -50.84 -52.72
C ILE A 126 -17.19 -51.31 -51.37
N GLU A 127 -16.60 -52.49 -51.43
CA GLU A 127 -16.02 -53.26 -50.35
C GLU A 127 -14.94 -52.48 -49.58
N GLY A 128 -14.83 -52.82 -48.30
CA GLY A 128 -13.96 -52.16 -47.33
C GLY A 128 -12.50 -52.16 -47.75
N SER A 129 -11.97 -50.94 -47.89
CA SER A 129 -10.55 -50.66 -47.69
C SER A 129 -10.41 -49.91 -46.37
N ASN A 130 -9.49 -50.38 -45.52
CA ASN A 130 -9.07 -49.76 -44.26
C ASN A 130 -8.41 -48.39 -44.51
N HIS A 131 -9.17 -47.40 -44.96
CA HIS A 131 -8.74 -46.01 -45.14
C HIS A 131 -9.40 -45.04 -44.15
N ASN A 132 -10.28 -45.53 -43.26
CA ASN A 132 -10.96 -44.71 -42.25
C ASN A 132 -10.15 -44.49 -40.96
N LEU A 133 -8.97 -45.09 -40.80
CA LEU A 133 -8.15 -44.96 -39.58
C LEU A 133 -7.03 -43.92 -39.67
N THR A 134 -6.75 -43.38 -40.86
CA THR A 134 -5.65 -42.42 -41.06
C THR A 134 -6.04 -40.96 -40.74
N LEU A 135 -7.33 -40.64 -40.72
CA LEU A 135 -7.82 -39.27 -40.42
C LEU A 135 -7.90 -38.95 -38.91
N LEU A 136 -7.84 -39.98 -38.05
CA LEU A 136 -8.00 -39.90 -36.59
C LEU A 136 -6.70 -39.73 -35.81
N HIS A 137 -5.55 -39.51 -36.46
CA HIS A 137 -4.32 -39.22 -35.72
C HIS A 137 -4.44 -37.84 -35.05
N GLY A 138 -4.65 -37.86 -33.74
CA GLY A 138 -4.49 -36.72 -32.86
C GLY A 138 -3.03 -36.27 -32.81
N ILE A 139 -2.82 -34.99 -32.52
CA ILE A 139 -1.48 -34.45 -32.29
C ILE A 139 -1.20 -34.54 -30.79
N PRO A 140 -0.06 -35.11 -30.35
CA PRO A 140 0.25 -35.17 -28.94
C PRO A 140 0.48 -33.75 -28.38
N PRO A 141 0.00 -33.47 -27.15
CA PRO A 141 0.31 -32.23 -26.45
C PRO A 141 1.82 -32.06 -26.27
N VAL A 142 2.32 -30.82 -26.36
CA VAL A 142 3.69 -30.50 -25.95
C VAL A 142 3.73 -30.03 -24.50
N ALA A 143 4.92 -30.05 -23.90
CA ALA A 143 5.12 -29.59 -22.53
C ALA A 143 4.62 -28.15 -22.35
N ARG A 144 3.84 -27.93 -21.28
CA ARG A 144 3.20 -26.66 -20.92
C ARG A 144 2.23 -26.10 -21.98
N GLU A 145 1.73 -26.91 -22.89
CA GLU A 145 0.80 -26.43 -23.92
C GLU A 145 -0.55 -25.99 -23.35
N THR A 146 -1.18 -25.01 -24.01
CA THR A 146 -2.55 -24.57 -23.68
C THR A 146 -3.59 -25.26 -24.58
N VAL A 147 -4.83 -25.38 -24.10
CA VAL A 147 -5.94 -25.94 -24.88
C VAL A 147 -6.14 -25.21 -26.22
N PRO A 148 -6.17 -23.86 -26.30
CA PRO A 148 -6.28 -23.18 -27.59
C PRO A 148 -5.09 -23.46 -28.53
N SER A 149 -3.88 -23.68 -27.98
CA SER A 149 -2.70 -24.04 -28.77
C SER A 149 -2.85 -25.40 -29.42
N LEU A 150 -3.24 -26.41 -28.63
CA LEU A 150 -3.45 -27.76 -29.15
C LEU A 150 -4.53 -27.76 -30.24
N VAL A 151 -5.65 -27.07 -30.01
CA VAL A 151 -6.73 -26.97 -31.01
C VAL A 151 -6.25 -26.27 -32.27
N ALA A 152 -5.41 -25.23 -32.17
CA ALA A 152 -4.87 -24.54 -33.33
C ALA A 152 -3.94 -25.45 -34.17
N ARG A 153 -3.07 -26.22 -33.52
CA ARG A 153 -2.21 -27.21 -34.20
C ARG A 153 -3.01 -28.34 -34.82
N LEU A 154 -4.03 -28.84 -34.10
CA LEU A 154 -4.93 -29.86 -34.63
C LEU A 154 -5.67 -29.33 -35.86
N ALA A 155 -6.16 -28.10 -35.83
CA ALA A 155 -6.82 -27.46 -36.98
C ALA A 155 -5.86 -27.33 -38.18
N ALA A 156 -4.62 -26.87 -37.93
CA ALA A 156 -3.59 -26.79 -38.96
C ALA A 156 -3.34 -28.15 -39.63
N SER A 157 -3.23 -29.24 -38.85
CA SER A 157 -2.97 -30.58 -39.40
C SER A 157 -4.10 -31.13 -40.27
N LYS A 158 -5.30 -30.56 -40.16
CA LYS A 158 -6.47 -30.92 -40.98
C LYS A 158 -6.74 -29.88 -42.07
N GLY A 159 -5.90 -28.86 -42.22
CA GLY A 159 -6.06 -27.80 -43.21
C GLY A 159 -7.30 -26.93 -42.99
N VAL A 160 -7.79 -26.84 -41.75
CA VAL A 160 -8.96 -26.03 -41.39
C VAL A 160 -8.57 -24.92 -40.41
N THR A 161 -9.43 -23.90 -40.31
CA THR A 161 -9.28 -22.87 -39.29
C THR A 161 -9.67 -23.39 -37.90
N LEU A 162 -9.14 -22.76 -36.84
CA LEU A 162 -9.54 -23.06 -35.45
C LEU A 162 -11.06 -22.98 -35.28
N SER A 163 -11.69 -21.96 -35.88
CA SER A 163 -13.14 -21.78 -35.77
C SER A 163 -13.92 -22.91 -36.45
N GLN A 164 -13.47 -23.41 -37.60
CA GLN A 164 -14.09 -24.56 -38.28
C GLN A 164 -13.94 -25.84 -37.46
N LEU A 165 -12.72 -26.15 -36.99
CA LEU A 165 -12.52 -27.34 -36.14
C LEU A 165 -13.39 -27.30 -34.88
N VAL A 166 -13.49 -26.14 -34.24
CA VAL A 166 -14.30 -25.98 -33.02
C VAL A 166 -15.80 -26.11 -33.31
N LEU A 167 -16.26 -25.72 -34.51
CA LEU A 167 -17.63 -25.97 -34.95
C LEU A 167 -17.87 -27.47 -35.16
N ASP A 168 -16.92 -28.19 -35.75
CA ASP A 168 -16.99 -29.64 -35.95
C ASP A 168 -17.00 -30.40 -34.60
N LEU A 169 -16.31 -29.87 -33.59
CA LEU A 169 -16.37 -30.33 -32.19
C LEU A 169 -17.67 -29.95 -31.45
N GLY A 170 -18.65 -29.34 -32.14
CA GLY A 170 -19.97 -29.03 -31.58
C GLY A 170 -20.04 -27.76 -30.72
N GLY A 171 -19.15 -26.78 -30.94
CA GLY A 171 -19.16 -25.53 -30.19
C GLY A 171 -18.76 -24.29 -30.98
N SER A 172 -18.09 -23.35 -30.32
CA SER A 172 -17.63 -22.10 -30.93
C SER A 172 -16.34 -21.63 -30.25
N ALA A 173 -15.56 -20.77 -30.92
CA ALA A 173 -14.33 -20.24 -30.34
C ALA A 173 -14.56 -19.55 -28.97
N LYS A 174 -15.73 -18.93 -28.76
CA LYS A 174 -16.12 -18.39 -27.45
C LYS A 174 -16.29 -19.50 -26.39
N ARG A 175 -16.90 -20.63 -26.76
CA ARG A 175 -17.07 -21.79 -25.86
C ARG A 175 -15.73 -22.47 -25.55
N LEU A 176 -14.81 -22.51 -26.52
CA LEU A 176 -13.42 -22.97 -26.29
C LEU A 176 -12.69 -22.12 -25.24
N ILE A 177 -12.70 -20.79 -25.41
CA ILE A 177 -12.04 -19.85 -24.49
C ILE A 177 -12.63 -19.91 -23.06
N ASN A 178 -13.93 -20.18 -22.99
CA ASN A 178 -14.65 -20.34 -21.73
C ASN A 178 -14.61 -21.77 -21.19
N GLN A 179 -13.88 -22.68 -21.86
CA GLN A 179 -13.67 -24.07 -21.41
C GLN A 179 -14.97 -24.82 -21.18
N ASP A 180 -15.87 -24.75 -22.16
CA ASP A 180 -17.12 -25.48 -22.16
C ASP A 180 -16.89 -27.00 -22.07
N ARG A 181 -17.49 -27.63 -21.05
CA ARG A 181 -17.25 -29.05 -20.74
C ARG A 181 -17.59 -30.00 -21.88
N VAL A 182 -18.68 -29.74 -22.62
CA VAL A 182 -19.09 -30.62 -23.72
C VAL A 182 -18.10 -30.53 -24.88
N LEU A 183 -17.65 -29.31 -25.18
CA LEU A 183 -16.63 -29.08 -26.20
C LEU A 183 -15.29 -29.73 -25.82
N LEU A 184 -14.88 -29.64 -24.56
CA LEU A 184 -13.63 -30.25 -24.08
C LEU A 184 -13.69 -31.77 -24.11
N GLU A 185 -14.84 -32.37 -23.78
CA GLU A 185 -15.03 -33.82 -23.90
C GLU A 185 -14.99 -34.29 -25.35
N ASN A 186 -15.60 -33.53 -26.26
CA ASN A 186 -15.49 -33.82 -27.70
C ASN A 186 -14.04 -33.69 -28.18
N LEU A 187 -13.31 -32.67 -27.74
CA LEU A 187 -11.88 -32.50 -28.04
C LEU A 187 -11.07 -33.70 -27.53
N ARG A 188 -11.38 -34.21 -26.33
CA ARG A 188 -10.71 -35.39 -25.77
C ARG A 188 -10.90 -36.63 -26.64
N ILE A 189 -12.16 -36.92 -26.99
CA ILE A 189 -12.53 -38.08 -27.80
C ILE A 189 -11.94 -37.98 -29.22
N TRP A 190 -12.11 -36.84 -29.89
CA TRP A 190 -11.66 -36.65 -31.28
C TRP A 190 -10.14 -36.45 -31.39
N GLY A 191 -9.53 -35.80 -30.40
CA GLY A 191 -8.10 -35.58 -30.32
C GLY A 191 -7.32 -36.78 -29.80
N GLY A 192 -7.99 -37.85 -29.36
CA GLY A 192 -7.35 -39.04 -28.79
C GLY A 192 -6.57 -38.74 -27.51
N LEU A 193 -7.06 -37.81 -26.68
CA LEU A 193 -6.39 -37.40 -25.45
C LEU A 193 -6.77 -38.31 -24.29
N GLU A 194 -5.78 -38.68 -23.49
CA GLU A 194 -6.03 -39.25 -22.17
C GLU A 194 -6.55 -38.17 -21.21
N ASP A 195 -7.29 -38.57 -20.17
CA ASP A 195 -7.85 -37.63 -19.18
C ASP A 195 -6.75 -36.79 -18.52
N ALA A 196 -5.63 -37.42 -18.17
CA ALA A 196 -4.47 -36.73 -17.58
C ALA A 196 -3.84 -35.69 -18.52
N GLN A 197 -3.86 -35.93 -19.84
CA GLN A 197 -3.35 -34.97 -20.83
C GLN A 197 -4.27 -33.76 -20.93
N LEU A 198 -5.59 -33.97 -20.94
CA LEU A 198 -6.56 -32.88 -20.93
C LEU A 198 -6.47 -32.05 -19.64
N GLU A 199 -6.34 -32.70 -18.49
CA GLU A 199 -6.14 -32.04 -17.20
C GLU A 199 -4.87 -31.18 -17.19
N GLU A 200 -3.75 -31.70 -17.72
CA GLU A 200 -2.50 -30.96 -17.81
C GLU A 200 -2.66 -29.72 -18.70
N LEU A 201 -3.27 -29.85 -19.90
CA LEU A 201 -3.57 -28.72 -20.80
C LEU A 201 -4.45 -27.66 -20.13
N LEU A 202 -5.49 -28.08 -19.40
CA LEU A 202 -6.38 -27.16 -18.69
C LEU A 202 -5.62 -26.42 -17.57
N SER A 203 -4.75 -27.12 -16.85
CA SER A 203 -3.93 -26.52 -15.79
C SER A 203 -2.99 -25.41 -16.30
N TRP A 204 -2.47 -25.56 -17.53
CA TRP A 204 -1.64 -24.56 -18.23
C TRP A 204 -2.46 -23.51 -18.99
N THR A 205 -3.72 -23.78 -19.29
CA THR A 205 -4.65 -22.78 -19.85
C THR A 205 -5.18 -21.86 -18.76
N GLY A 206 -5.33 -22.38 -17.55
CA GLY A 206 -5.97 -21.74 -16.41
C GLY A 206 -7.49 -21.84 -16.51
N GLU A 207 -8.13 -22.32 -15.45
CA GLU A 207 -9.57 -22.59 -15.39
C GLU A 207 -10.34 -21.42 -14.76
N PRO A 208 -11.42 -20.92 -15.37
CA PRO A 208 -12.25 -19.89 -14.75
C PRO A 208 -13.01 -20.45 -13.55
N ILE A 209 -12.95 -19.75 -12.40
CA ILE A 209 -13.60 -20.20 -11.15
C ILE A 209 -14.66 -19.21 -10.62
N GLY A 210 -15.08 -18.22 -11.41
CA GLY A 210 -15.98 -17.15 -11.00
C GLY A 210 -15.24 -15.89 -10.52
N ASP A 211 -15.97 -14.80 -10.24
CA ASP A 211 -15.46 -13.54 -9.65
C ASP A 211 -14.18 -12.96 -10.29
N VAL A 212 -14.03 -13.09 -11.61
CA VAL A 212 -12.82 -12.62 -12.32
C VAL A 212 -11.54 -13.27 -11.76
N ARG A 213 -11.64 -14.55 -11.36
CA ARG A 213 -10.53 -15.38 -10.88
C ARG A 213 -10.32 -16.59 -11.77
N MET A 214 -9.09 -17.08 -11.77
CA MET A 214 -8.61 -18.23 -12.52
C MET A 214 -7.83 -19.14 -11.59
N ARG A 215 -8.05 -20.45 -11.68
CA ARG A 215 -7.15 -21.46 -11.12
C ARG A 215 -6.09 -21.78 -12.18
N PHE A 216 -4.82 -21.59 -11.86
CA PHE A 216 -3.70 -21.86 -12.78
C PHE A 216 -2.61 -22.58 -12.00
N ARG A 217 -2.24 -23.78 -12.44
CA ARG A 217 -1.27 -24.65 -11.75
C ARG A 217 -1.55 -24.78 -10.23
N ARG A 218 -2.81 -25.05 -9.87
CA ARG A 218 -3.33 -25.20 -8.49
C ARG A 218 -3.36 -23.92 -7.64
N GLU A 219 -2.90 -22.79 -8.18
CA GLU A 219 -2.91 -21.48 -7.53
C GLU A 219 -4.07 -20.61 -8.05
N ILE A 220 -4.50 -19.63 -7.27
CA ILE A 220 -5.59 -18.72 -7.64
C ILE A 220 -5.02 -17.35 -8.03
N PHE A 221 -5.39 -16.90 -9.23
CA PHE A 221 -5.00 -15.61 -9.77
C PHE A 221 -6.21 -14.78 -10.17
N VAL A 222 -6.07 -13.46 -10.17
CA VAL A 222 -7.01 -12.58 -10.88
C VAL A 222 -6.93 -12.82 -12.39
N SER A 223 -8.05 -12.80 -13.12
CA SER A 223 -8.05 -13.13 -14.55
C SER A 223 -7.12 -12.23 -15.37
N ARG A 224 -6.93 -10.96 -14.97
CA ARG A 224 -6.03 -10.01 -15.65
C ARG A 224 -4.53 -10.35 -15.49
N ALA A 225 -4.16 -11.23 -14.57
CA ALA A 225 -2.79 -11.71 -14.42
C ALA A 225 -2.41 -12.74 -15.50
N LEU A 226 -3.40 -13.42 -16.08
CA LEU A 226 -3.22 -14.47 -17.10
C LEU A 226 -3.82 -14.11 -18.47
N ARG A 227 -4.89 -13.30 -18.50
CA ARG A 227 -5.62 -12.93 -19.74
C ARG A 227 -5.32 -11.50 -20.15
N ASN A 228 -4.10 -11.27 -20.66
CA ASN A 228 -3.65 -9.96 -21.15
C ASN A 228 -4.01 -9.78 -22.65
N PRO A 229 -4.50 -8.59 -23.09
CA PRO A 229 -4.59 -8.25 -24.52
C PRO A 229 -3.28 -8.40 -25.30
N ILE A 230 -2.15 -8.17 -24.64
CA ILE A 230 -0.80 -8.38 -25.17
C ILE A 230 -0.42 -9.84 -24.90
N VAL A 231 -0.38 -10.66 -25.95
CA VAL A 231 0.10 -12.04 -25.86
C VAL A 231 1.60 -12.02 -26.05
N ARG A 232 2.33 -12.56 -25.08
CA ARG A 232 3.79 -12.68 -25.10
C ARG A 232 4.20 -14.12 -25.35
N GLY A 233 5.45 -14.30 -25.76
CA GLY A 233 6.05 -15.62 -25.86
C GLY A 233 7.52 -15.56 -26.22
N CYS A 234 8.13 -16.72 -26.39
CA CYS A 234 9.52 -16.82 -26.83
C CYS A 234 9.56 -17.11 -28.35
N PRO A 235 10.04 -16.17 -29.17
CA PRO A 235 10.18 -16.36 -30.61
C PRO A 235 11.10 -17.52 -30.97
N ARG A 236 12.15 -17.77 -30.17
CA ARG A 236 13.08 -18.87 -30.39
C ARG A 236 12.44 -20.24 -30.15
N CYS A 237 11.58 -20.39 -29.13
CA CYS A 237 10.78 -21.61 -28.98
C CYS A 237 9.89 -21.84 -30.21
N LEU A 238 9.24 -20.78 -30.70
CA LEU A 238 8.36 -20.87 -31.87
C LEU A 238 9.16 -21.13 -33.16
N GLU A 239 10.37 -20.60 -33.30
CA GLU A 239 11.30 -20.90 -34.40
C GLU A 239 11.69 -22.37 -34.38
N GLU A 240 12.11 -22.91 -33.23
CA GLU A 240 12.46 -24.33 -33.08
C GLU A 240 11.27 -25.25 -33.38
N ASP A 241 10.09 -24.89 -32.88
CA ASP A 241 8.86 -25.63 -33.18
C ASP A 241 8.60 -25.60 -34.71
N ALA A 242 8.65 -24.42 -35.35
CA ALA A 242 8.44 -24.27 -36.79
C ALA A 242 9.45 -25.06 -37.64
N LEU A 243 10.72 -25.04 -37.25
CA LEU A 243 11.80 -25.78 -37.94
C LEU A 243 11.72 -27.29 -37.72
N SER A 244 11.01 -27.76 -36.69
CA SER A 244 10.76 -29.18 -36.48
C SER A 244 9.76 -29.79 -37.48
N ALA A 245 8.92 -28.95 -38.11
CA ALA A 245 7.99 -29.34 -39.16
C ALA A 245 7.98 -28.33 -40.33
N PRO A 246 9.06 -28.23 -41.14
CA PRO A 246 9.21 -27.19 -42.15
C PRO A 246 8.10 -27.13 -43.21
N GLU A 247 7.52 -28.29 -43.54
CA GLU A 247 6.44 -28.42 -44.53
C GLU A 247 5.09 -27.90 -44.00
N ASP A 248 4.88 -27.96 -42.68
CA ASP A 248 3.68 -27.43 -42.03
C ASP A 248 4.00 -26.86 -40.63
N PRO A 249 4.66 -25.69 -40.55
CA PRO A 249 5.15 -25.15 -39.29
C PRO A 249 4.05 -24.94 -38.23
N LEU A 250 2.83 -24.63 -38.67
CA LEU A 250 1.70 -24.35 -37.78
C LEU A 250 1.22 -25.60 -37.02
N THR A 251 1.54 -26.80 -37.50
CA THR A 251 1.24 -28.06 -36.77
C THR A 251 2.19 -28.30 -35.59
N ALA A 252 3.35 -27.65 -35.59
CA ALA A 252 4.36 -27.80 -34.54
C ALA A 252 4.41 -26.60 -33.58
N MET A 253 4.20 -25.38 -34.07
CA MET A 253 4.24 -24.15 -33.26
C MET A 253 3.21 -24.18 -32.12
N ALA A 254 3.68 -24.23 -30.88
CA ALA A 254 2.83 -24.30 -29.71
C ALA A 254 2.99 -23.09 -28.78
N MET A 255 1.87 -22.59 -28.26
CA MET A 255 1.87 -21.56 -27.22
C MET A 255 1.98 -22.20 -25.84
N ARG A 256 3.06 -21.87 -25.12
CA ARG A 256 3.32 -22.35 -23.76
C ARG A 256 2.51 -21.52 -22.74
N GLY A 257 1.93 -22.20 -21.76
CA GLY A 257 0.95 -21.65 -20.84
C GLY A 257 1.55 -20.73 -19.78
N ASP A 258 2.81 -20.95 -19.40
CA ASP A 258 3.58 -20.11 -18.51
C ASP A 258 3.81 -18.69 -19.07
N TRP A 259 3.89 -18.51 -20.40
CA TRP A 259 4.04 -17.19 -21.02
C TRP A 259 2.85 -16.24 -20.77
N GLN A 260 1.68 -16.80 -20.47
CA GLN A 260 0.46 -16.04 -20.17
C GLN A 260 0.55 -15.31 -18.84
N MET A 261 1.34 -15.82 -17.89
CA MET A 261 1.50 -15.23 -16.57
C MET A 261 2.30 -13.95 -16.66
N ARG A 262 1.70 -12.82 -16.27
CA ARG A 262 2.34 -11.49 -16.29
C ARG A 262 3.73 -11.49 -15.66
N ASP A 263 3.87 -12.19 -14.54
CA ASP A 263 5.09 -12.22 -13.75
C ASP A 263 6.15 -13.17 -14.32
N MET A 264 5.82 -14.01 -15.31
CA MET A 264 6.81 -14.72 -16.12
C MET A 264 7.28 -13.76 -17.23
N VAL A 265 8.54 -13.34 -17.16
CA VAL A 265 9.10 -12.34 -18.10
C VAL A 265 10.23 -12.86 -18.97
N ILE A 266 10.76 -14.05 -18.66
CA ILE A 266 11.84 -14.68 -19.43
C ILE A 266 11.44 -16.06 -19.96
N CYS A 267 12.16 -16.50 -21.00
CA CYS A 267 12.21 -17.90 -21.39
C CYS A 267 13.44 -18.56 -20.75
N ALA A 268 13.27 -19.49 -19.82
CA ALA A 268 14.41 -20.21 -19.23
C ALA A 268 15.10 -21.20 -20.19
N LYS A 269 14.45 -21.59 -21.29
CA LYS A 269 15.10 -22.41 -22.31
C LYS A 269 16.13 -21.62 -23.13
N HIS A 270 15.77 -20.38 -23.48
CA HIS A 270 16.56 -19.58 -24.43
C HIS A 270 17.28 -18.37 -23.81
N HIS A 271 17.04 -18.10 -22.53
CA HIS A 271 17.62 -16.99 -21.78
C HIS A 271 17.39 -15.65 -22.49
N THR A 272 16.13 -15.38 -22.84
CA THR A 272 15.69 -14.12 -23.45
C THR A 272 14.45 -13.60 -22.74
N LEU A 273 14.23 -12.28 -22.75
CA LEU A 273 12.93 -11.73 -22.37
C LEU A 273 11.84 -12.26 -23.32
N LEU A 274 10.66 -12.55 -22.77
CA LEU A 274 9.47 -12.84 -23.58
C LEU A 274 9.05 -11.56 -24.30
N VAL A 275 8.76 -11.63 -25.60
CA VAL A 275 8.36 -10.42 -26.35
C VAL A 275 6.86 -10.40 -26.59
N PRO A 276 6.24 -9.22 -26.79
CA PRO A 276 4.91 -9.12 -27.35
C PRO A 276 4.86 -9.75 -28.75
N LEU A 277 4.12 -10.85 -28.90
CA LEU A 277 3.91 -11.50 -30.19
C LEU A 277 2.79 -10.81 -30.97
N TRP A 278 1.69 -10.46 -30.29
CA TRP A 278 0.58 -9.67 -30.84
C TRP A 278 -0.25 -9.02 -29.73
N THR A 279 -1.03 -8.00 -30.10
CA THR A 279 -1.96 -7.30 -29.21
C THR A 279 -3.35 -7.26 -29.80
N VAL A 280 -4.32 -7.90 -29.15
CA VAL A 280 -5.72 -7.95 -29.62
C VAL A 280 -6.68 -7.83 -28.43
N GLN A 281 -7.62 -6.90 -28.49
CA GLN A 281 -8.58 -6.65 -27.41
C GLN A 281 -9.69 -7.71 -27.35
N HIS A 282 -10.24 -8.08 -28.51
CA HIS A 282 -11.35 -9.02 -28.57
C HIS A 282 -10.88 -10.46 -28.24
N PRO A 283 -11.38 -11.11 -27.18
CA PRO A 283 -10.84 -12.39 -26.71
C PRO A 283 -10.85 -13.51 -27.75
N VAL A 284 -11.89 -13.57 -28.61
CA VAL A 284 -11.98 -14.59 -29.66
C VAL A 284 -10.88 -14.40 -30.70
N ALA A 285 -10.68 -13.17 -31.18
CA ALA A 285 -9.65 -12.87 -32.18
C ALA A 285 -8.23 -13.01 -31.60
N ARG A 286 -8.07 -12.67 -30.31
CA ARG A 286 -6.79 -12.82 -29.59
C ARG A 286 -6.34 -14.28 -29.49
N ASN A 287 -7.29 -15.20 -29.30
CA ASN A 287 -7.03 -16.64 -29.11
C ASN A 287 -7.29 -17.46 -30.39
N ASP A 288 -7.47 -16.83 -31.54
CA ASP A 288 -7.45 -17.53 -32.84
C ASP A 288 -5.99 -17.79 -33.22
N LEU A 289 -5.37 -18.75 -32.53
CA LEU A 289 -3.93 -18.95 -32.59
C LEU A 289 -3.46 -19.41 -33.98
N THR A 290 -4.28 -20.14 -34.74
CA THR A 290 -3.97 -20.46 -36.14
C THR A 290 -3.78 -19.18 -36.95
N ALA A 291 -4.71 -18.22 -36.88
CA ALA A 291 -4.58 -16.95 -37.58
C ALA A 291 -3.41 -16.09 -37.05
N ARG A 292 -3.27 -15.98 -35.72
CA ARG A 292 -2.21 -15.16 -35.10
C ARG A 292 -0.81 -15.70 -35.41
N LEU A 293 -0.59 -17.01 -35.32
CA LEU A 293 0.70 -17.63 -35.60
C LEU A 293 1.05 -17.53 -37.09
N THR A 294 0.07 -17.69 -37.98
CA THR A 294 0.27 -17.47 -39.43
C THR A 294 0.78 -16.06 -39.73
N GLU A 295 0.20 -15.04 -39.09
CA GLU A 295 0.59 -13.64 -39.29
C GLU A 295 2.04 -13.35 -38.87
N ILE A 296 2.52 -13.99 -37.80
CA ILE A 296 3.86 -13.75 -37.26
C ILE A 296 4.91 -14.72 -37.78
N LEU A 297 4.52 -15.84 -38.39
CA LEU A 297 5.44 -16.88 -38.87
C LEU A 297 6.60 -16.33 -39.72
N PRO A 298 6.38 -15.44 -40.71
CA PRO A 298 7.49 -14.86 -41.47
C PRO A 298 8.50 -14.12 -40.58
N LYS A 299 8.02 -13.40 -39.56
CA LYS A 299 8.85 -12.64 -38.62
C LYS A 299 9.57 -13.52 -37.60
N ILE A 300 9.00 -14.69 -37.29
CA ILE A 300 9.66 -15.73 -36.50
C ILE A 300 10.83 -16.30 -37.29
N LEU A 301 10.60 -16.70 -38.55
CA LEU A 301 11.63 -17.30 -39.40
C LEU A 301 12.73 -16.30 -39.82
N SER A 302 12.40 -15.02 -40.01
CA SER A 302 13.39 -13.95 -40.23
C SER A 302 14.11 -13.50 -38.96
N ARG A 303 13.66 -13.97 -37.78
CA ARG A 303 14.17 -13.61 -36.44
C ARG A 303 13.97 -12.16 -36.03
N ASP A 304 13.10 -11.44 -36.72
CA ASP A 304 12.79 -10.02 -36.45
C ASP A 304 12.13 -9.80 -35.08
N LEU A 305 11.52 -10.85 -34.50
CA LEU A 305 10.88 -10.79 -33.19
C LEU A 305 11.81 -11.14 -32.02
N HIS A 306 13.07 -11.54 -32.26
CA HIS A 306 13.95 -11.99 -31.18
C HIS A 306 14.16 -10.91 -30.11
N GLY A 307 13.85 -11.26 -28.86
CA GLY A 307 14.01 -10.38 -27.72
C GLY A 307 15.46 -10.28 -27.22
N PRO A 308 15.75 -9.30 -26.35
CA PRO A 308 17.06 -9.17 -25.72
C PRO A 308 17.37 -10.40 -24.85
N ALA A 309 18.66 -10.70 -24.71
CA ALA A 309 19.13 -11.74 -23.81
C ALA A 309 18.89 -11.36 -22.35
N ALA A 310 18.47 -12.32 -21.55
CA ALA A 310 18.24 -12.16 -20.11
C ALA A 310 18.54 -13.50 -19.41
N SER A 311 19.44 -13.48 -18.44
CA SER A 311 19.82 -14.69 -17.71
C SER A 311 18.77 -15.03 -16.65
N PRO A 312 18.40 -16.32 -16.47
CA PRO A 312 17.53 -16.72 -15.37
C PRO A 312 18.08 -16.33 -14.00
N THR A 313 17.22 -15.70 -13.20
CA THR A 313 17.50 -15.31 -11.82
C THR A 313 16.96 -16.38 -10.86
N PRO A 314 17.33 -16.36 -9.56
CA PRO A 314 16.74 -17.24 -8.57
C PRO A 314 15.20 -17.16 -8.52
N TYR A 315 14.63 -15.98 -8.80
CA TYR A 315 13.18 -15.79 -8.90
C TYR A 315 12.58 -16.61 -10.04
N ASP A 316 13.19 -16.57 -11.22
CA ASP A 316 12.67 -17.26 -12.41
C ASP A 316 12.69 -18.78 -12.21
N LEU A 317 13.78 -19.30 -11.64
CA LEU A 317 13.93 -20.72 -11.34
C LEU A 317 12.91 -21.17 -10.28
N TRP A 318 12.73 -20.38 -9.22
CA TRP A 318 11.72 -20.62 -8.19
C TRP A 318 10.31 -20.63 -8.77
N LEU A 319 9.96 -19.63 -9.58
CA LEU A 319 8.62 -19.53 -10.17
C LEU A 319 8.33 -20.72 -11.08
N GLN A 320 9.31 -21.15 -11.88
CA GLN A 320 9.15 -22.34 -12.72
C GLN A 320 8.98 -23.62 -11.91
N GLN A 321 9.83 -23.85 -10.90
CA GLN A 321 9.71 -25.02 -10.04
C GLN A 321 8.37 -25.04 -9.31
N ARG A 322 7.90 -23.88 -8.84
CA ARG A 322 6.62 -23.75 -8.16
C ARG A 322 5.43 -23.99 -9.08
N LEU A 323 5.47 -23.52 -10.32
CA LEU A 323 4.42 -23.81 -11.30
C LEU A 323 4.44 -25.27 -11.78
N ASP A 324 5.63 -25.85 -11.99
CA ASP A 324 5.75 -27.22 -12.49
C ASP A 324 5.39 -28.26 -11.42
N ARG A 325 5.96 -28.13 -10.22
CA ARG A 325 5.91 -29.17 -9.18
C ARG A 325 5.15 -28.77 -7.92
N GLY A 326 4.82 -27.49 -7.76
CA GLY A 326 4.27 -26.97 -6.50
C GLY A 326 5.29 -26.95 -5.36
N GLU A 327 6.58 -27.11 -5.66
CA GLU A 327 7.64 -27.14 -4.67
C GLU A 327 8.08 -25.71 -4.33
N ASP A 328 8.16 -25.42 -3.03
CA ASP A 328 8.72 -24.18 -2.49
C ASP A 328 9.26 -24.47 -1.09
N THR A 329 10.56 -24.26 -0.88
CA THR A 329 11.24 -24.48 0.40
C THR A 329 11.39 -23.20 1.22
N THR A 330 10.88 -22.08 0.74
CA THR A 330 10.98 -20.78 1.39
C THR A 330 9.75 -20.50 2.26
N TRP A 331 9.78 -19.38 2.97
CA TRP A 331 8.60 -18.86 3.69
C TRP A 331 7.39 -18.61 2.76
N LEU A 332 7.61 -18.43 1.46
CA LEU A 332 6.54 -18.22 0.49
C LEU A 332 5.67 -19.46 0.26
N SER A 333 6.10 -20.65 0.65
CA SER A 333 5.34 -21.91 0.46
C SER A 333 3.92 -21.86 1.04
N GLY A 334 3.73 -21.16 2.16
CA GLY A 334 2.42 -20.93 2.78
C GLY A 334 1.64 -19.73 2.23
N GLN A 335 2.20 -19.00 1.26
CA GLN A 335 1.62 -17.77 0.70
C GLN A 335 1.04 -18.04 -0.69
N SER A 336 -0.02 -17.33 -1.07
CA SER A 336 -0.53 -17.37 -2.44
C SER A 336 0.54 -16.95 -3.44
N LEU A 337 0.70 -17.70 -4.53
CA LEU A 337 1.67 -17.35 -5.57
C LEU A 337 1.38 -15.97 -6.19
N TYR A 338 0.11 -15.61 -6.35
CA TYR A 338 -0.30 -14.28 -6.84
C TYR A 338 0.20 -13.14 -5.95
N ALA A 339 0.04 -13.29 -4.63
CA ALA A 339 0.51 -12.28 -3.67
C ALA A 339 2.03 -12.25 -3.61
N ALA A 340 2.68 -13.41 -3.62
CA ALA A 340 4.13 -13.55 -3.60
C ALA A 340 4.80 -12.86 -4.80
N THR A 341 4.35 -13.16 -6.04
CA THR A 341 4.94 -12.56 -7.25
C THR A 341 4.70 -11.06 -7.31
N THR A 342 3.50 -10.61 -6.93
CA THR A 342 3.13 -9.19 -6.88
C THR A 342 3.99 -8.45 -5.86
N PHE A 343 4.14 -8.97 -4.65
CA PHE A 343 4.92 -8.33 -3.59
C PHE A 343 6.41 -8.28 -3.92
N CYS A 344 6.99 -9.37 -4.47
CA CYS A 344 8.39 -9.36 -4.92
C CYS A 344 8.62 -8.24 -5.96
N ARG A 345 7.75 -8.12 -6.95
CA ARG A 345 7.85 -7.05 -7.97
C ARG A 345 7.73 -5.66 -7.34
N LEU A 346 6.79 -5.43 -6.43
CA LEU A 346 6.57 -4.12 -5.80
C LEU A 346 7.74 -3.73 -4.89
N LEU A 347 8.15 -4.62 -3.99
CA LEU A 347 9.29 -4.38 -3.09
C LEU A 347 10.56 -4.14 -3.89
N GLY A 348 10.85 -4.98 -4.87
CA GLY A 348 12.03 -4.82 -5.71
C GLY A 348 12.02 -3.54 -6.52
N SER A 349 10.85 -3.07 -6.98
CA SER A 349 10.74 -1.76 -7.65
C SER A 349 11.21 -0.62 -6.76
N GLU A 350 10.84 -0.66 -5.47
CA GLU A 350 11.27 0.36 -4.51
C GLU A 350 12.76 0.24 -4.16
N LEU A 351 13.28 -0.98 -4.03
CA LEU A 351 14.71 -1.22 -3.81
C LEU A 351 15.55 -0.72 -4.99
N LEU A 352 15.09 -0.94 -6.22
CA LEU A 352 15.76 -0.42 -7.42
C LEU A 352 15.68 1.11 -7.49
N ARG A 353 14.53 1.69 -7.13
CA ARG A 353 14.31 3.14 -7.11
C ARG A 353 15.30 3.86 -6.18
N ILE A 354 15.49 3.37 -4.95
CA ILE A 354 16.43 4.01 -4.01
C ILE A 354 17.88 3.88 -4.46
N ASN A 355 18.22 2.81 -5.19
CA ASN A 355 19.55 2.60 -5.75
C ASN A 355 19.78 3.32 -7.09
N GLY A 356 18.80 4.09 -7.58
CA GLY A 356 18.91 4.84 -8.84
C GLY A 356 18.99 3.95 -10.08
N TYR A 357 18.50 2.71 -10.01
CA TYR A 357 18.45 1.82 -11.16
C TYR A 357 17.40 2.30 -12.16
N ASP A 358 17.82 2.52 -13.40
CA ASP A 358 16.97 2.91 -14.51
C ASP A 358 17.20 1.95 -15.67
N ALA A 359 16.11 1.38 -16.19
CA ALA A 359 16.14 0.50 -17.35
C ALA A 359 15.20 1.06 -18.42
N ALA A 360 15.72 1.17 -19.64
CA ALA A 360 14.96 1.74 -20.76
C ALA A 360 13.77 0.87 -21.17
N ASP A 361 13.86 -0.46 -20.98
CA ASP A 361 12.79 -1.40 -21.27
C ASP A 361 12.00 -1.70 -19.98
N PRO A 362 10.67 -1.46 -19.95
CA PRO A 362 9.83 -1.78 -18.79
C PRO A 362 9.86 -3.26 -18.36
N GLN A 363 10.07 -4.18 -19.29
CA GLN A 363 10.13 -5.61 -19.00
C GLN A 363 11.48 -6.01 -18.40
N ASP A 364 12.57 -5.37 -18.82
CA ASP A 364 13.88 -5.50 -18.18
C ASP A 364 13.85 -4.94 -16.75
N PHE A 365 13.24 -3.76 -16.56
CA PHE A 365 12.99 -3.22 -15.23
C PHE A 365 12.17 -4.18 -14.36
N GLN A 366 11.09 -4.75 -14.92
CA GLN A 366 10.27 -5.72 -14.19
C GLN A 366 11.07 -6.97 -13.79
N HIS A 367 11.91 -7.50 -14.69
CA HIS A 367 12.76 -8.66 -14.42
C HIS A 367 13.74 -8.38 -13.28
N ALA A 368 14.44 -7.24 -13.33
CA ALA A 368 15.33 -6.79 -12.27
C ALA A 368 14.59 -6.59 -10.94
N ALA A 369 13.41 -5.97 -10.96
CA ALA A 369 12.59 -5.74 -9.77
C ALA A 369 12.14 -7.06 -9.13
N GLN A 370 11.66 -8.01 -9.93
CA GLN A 370 11.27 -9.32 -9.42
C GLN A 370 12.44 -10.05 -8.76
N ALA A 371 13.62 -10.02 -9.37
CA ALA A 371 14.82 -10.61 -8.81
C ALA A 371 15.23 -9.96 -7.48
N ALA A 372 15.34 -8.63 -7.45
CA ALA A 372 15.74 -7.88 -6.25
C ALA A 372 14.77 -8.09 -5.07
N GLY A 373 13.45 -8.03 -5.34
CA GLY A 373 12.46 -8.25 -4.30
C GLY A 373 12.41 -9.70 -3.82
N PHE A 374 12.53 -10.67 -4.72
CA PHE A 374 12.57 -12.08 -4.34
C PHE A 374 13.78 -12.43 -3.49
N ASP A 375 14.95 -11.86 -3.77
CA ASP A 375 16.15 -12.07 -2.96
C ASP A 375 16.00 -11.65 -1.50
N VAL A 376 15.15 -10.66 -1.24
CA VAL A 376 14.73 -10.29 0.12
C VAL A 376 13.68 -11.26 0.64
N VAL A 377 12.56 -11.40 -0.06
CA VAL A 377 11.36 -12.09 0.42
C VAL A 377 11.61 -13.58 0.69
N ARG A 378 12.46 -14.24 -0.11
CA ARG A 378 12.80 -15.66 0.08
C ARG A 378 13.51 -15.95 1.40
N ARG A 379 14.10 -14.95 2.04
CA ARG A 379 14.78 -15.06 3.35
C ARG A 379 13.83 -14.94 4.54
N GLY A 380 12.55 -14.64 4.30
CA GLY A 380 11.51 -14.59 5.32
C GLY A 380 11.22 -13.19 5.85
N VAL A 381 10.34 -13.15 6.86
CA VAL A 381 9.70 -11.92 7.36
C VAL A 381 10.71 -10.90 7.89
N ASP A 382 11.75 -11.33 8.61
CA ASP A 382 12.73 -10.41 9.18
C ASP A 382 13.50 -9.66 8.09
N ALA A 383 13.91 -10.35 7.02
CA ALA A 383 14.56 -9.69 5.89
C ALA A 383 13.64 -8.68 5.16
N ILE A 384 12.34 -8.95 5.10
CA ILE A 384 11.34 -8.00 4.56
C ILE A 384 11.25 -6.77 5.46
N ARG A 385 11.24 -6.98 6.78
CA ARG A 385 11.19 -5.88 7.77
C ARG A 385 12.43 -5.01 7.68
N ASP A 386 13.61 -5.60 7.61
CA ASP A 386 14.88 -4.87 7.47
C ASP A 386 14.88 -4.03 6.19
N ALA A 387 14.49 -4.61 5.05
CA ALA A 387 14.38 -3.87 3.79
C ALA A 387 13.38 -2.70 3.85
N LEU A 388 12.27 -2.85 4.57
CA LEU A 388 11.32 -1.76 4.78
C LEU A 388 11.90 -0.70 5.73
N HIS A 389 12.64 -1.08 6.77
CA HIS A 389 13.35 -0.11 7.62
C HIS A 389 14.38 0.70 6.82
N ASP A 390 15.15 0.04 5.94
CA ASP A 390 16.10 0.72 5.04
C ASP A 390 15.38 1.71 4.11
N LEU A 391 14.28 1.28 3.48
CA LEU A 391 13.45 2.18 2.64
C LEU A 391 12.88 3.37 3.41
N ALA A 392 12.53 3.17 4.68
CA ALA A 392 12.03 4.24 5.55
C ALA A 392 13.13 5.20 6.02
N ALA A 393 14.36 4.73 6.17
CA ALA A 393 15.51 5.54 6.55
C ALA A 393 15.86 6.58 5.47
N GLU A 394 15.66 6.22 4.19
CA GLU A 394 15.84 7.13 3.04
C GLU A 394 14.73 8.21 2.93
N ALA A 395 13.66 8.08 3.71
CA ALA A 395 12.54 9.03 3.76
C ALA A 395 12.57 9.80 5.09
N ASP A 396 13.62 10.61 5.28
CA ASP A 396 13.91 11.36 6.51
C ASP A 396 13.34 12.79 6.52
N GLY A 397 12.61 13.18 5.47
CA GLY A 397 12.02 14.51 5.33
C GLY A 397 10.97 14.85 6.40
N PHE A 398 10.72 16.15 6.59
CA PHE A 398 9.83 16.69 7.63
C PHE A 398 8.41 16.10 7.63
N LEU A 399 7.86 15.81 6.44
CA LEU A 399 6.52 15.25 6.23
C LEU A 399 6.57 13.92 5.49
N ASP A 400 7.70 13.22 5.57
CA ASP A 400 7.83 11.96 4.87
C ASP A 400 6.96 10.90 5.57
N GLU A 401 5.95 10.46 4.84
CA GLU A 401 4.94 9.47 5.25
C GLU A 401 5.24 8.10 4.63
N PRO A 402 4.58 7.01 5.08
CA PRO A 402 4.79 5.67 4.53
C PRO A 402 4.67 5.60 2.99
N GLN A 403 3.82 6.43 2.39
CA GLN A 403 3.70 6.52 0.93
C GLN A 403 4.98 7.01 0.25
N LYS A 404 5.71 7.94 0.88
CA LYS A 404 6.99 8.46 0.37
C LYS A 404 8.10 7.42 0.52
N ALA A 405 8.14 6.71 1.63
CA ALA A 405 9.12 5.66 1.92
C ALA A 405 8.93 4.42 1.03
N PHE A 406 7.72 3.86 1.02
CA PHE A 406 7.43 2.55 0.43
C PHE A 406 6.78 2.63 -0.95
N GLY A 407 6.54 3.83 -1.48
CA GLY A 407 6.10 4.06 -2.86
C GLY A 407 4.97 3.14 -3.33
N SER A 408 5.28 2.34 -4.35
CA SER A 408 4.37 1.38 -4.99
C SER A 408 3.92 0.27 -4.05
N VAL A 409 4.76 -0.21 -3.11
CA VAL A 409 4.33 -1.20 -2.11
C VAL A 409 3.17 -0.64 -1.29
N TRP A 410 3.31 0.59 -0.77
CA TRP A 410 2.25 1.22 0.02
C TRP A 410 0.99 1.47 -0.81
N LYS A 411 1.16 2.06 -1.99
CA LYS A 411 0.06 2.41 -2.88
C LYS A 411 -0.76 1.19 -3.27
N ASP A 412 -0.13 0.13 -3.76
CA ASP A 412 -0.83 -1.07 -4.22
C ASP A 412 -1.50 -1.80 -3.05
N MET A 413 -0.82 -1.91 -1.90
CA MET A 413 -1.41 -2.52 -0.70
C MET A 413 -2.66 -1.78 -0.24
N ARG A 414 -2.60 -0.44 -0.16
CA ARG A 414 -3.74 0.39 0.27
C ARG A 414 -4.87 0.38 -0.75
N ASP A 415 -4.57 0.61 -2.03
CA ASP A 415 -5.58 0.94 -3.03
C ASP A 415 -6.22 -0.32 -3.65
N PHE A 416 -5.51 -1.46 -3.69
CA PHE A 416 -5.97 -2.67 -4.40
C PHE A 416 -6.02 -3.94 -3.55
N HIS A 417 -5.32 -3.99 -2.41
CA HIS A 417 -5.11 -5.26 -1.70
C HIS A 417 -5.41 -5.23 -0.19
N GLN A 418 -5.91 -4.12 0.34
CA GLN A 418 -6.20 -3.99 1.78
C GLN A 418 -7.24 -5.01 2.29
N ASP A 419 -8.19 -5.40 1.43
CA ASP A 419 -9.26 -6.36 1.75
C ASP A 419 -9.00 -7.75 1.14
N ASN A 420 -7.82 -7.98 0.58
CA ASN A 420 -7.48 -9.23 -0.08
C ASN A 420 -6.73 -10.16 0.89
N GLU A 421 -7.39 -11.24 1.32
CA GLU A 421 -6.80 -12.20 2.27
C GLU A 421 -5.47 -12.78 1.80
N ALA A 422 -5.26 -12.96 0.49
CA ALA A 422 -4.00 -13.45 -0.06
C ALA A 422 -2.82 -12.51 0.26
N PHE A 423 -3.07 -11.21 0.46
CA PHE A 423 -2.06 -10.20 0.78
C PHE A 423 -1.94 -9.93 2.27
N LYS A 424 -2.84 -10.45 3.11
CA LYS A 424 -2.84 -10.20 4.56
C LYS A 424 -1.47 -10.46 5.21
N PRO A 425 -0.75 -11.56 4.93
CA PRO A 425 0.55 -11.82 5.55
C PRO A 425 1.61 -10.76 5.21
N PHE A 426 1.60 -10.23 3.98
CA PHE A 426 2.49 -9.13 3.58
C PHE A 426 2.04 -7.79 4.15
N ALA A 427 0.73 -7.52 4.13
CA ALA A 427 0.15 -6.30 4.69
C ALA A 427 0.39 -6.18 6.20
N ASP A 428 0.32 -7.29 6.94
CA ASP A 428 0.58 -7.32 8.38
C ASP A 428 2.06 -6.97 8.68
N VAL A 429 3.01 -7.43 7.84
CA VAL A 429 4.44 -7.05 7.94
C VAL A 429 4.63 -5.55 7.68
N VAL A 430 4.11 -5.04 6.57
CA VAL A 430 4.20 -3.61 6.22
C VAL A 430 3.56 -2.75 7.31
N ARG A 431 2.36 -3.13 7.77
CA ARG A 431 1.64 -2.46 8.87
C ARG A 431 2.47 -2.43 10.15
N SER A 432 3.11 -3.53 10.53
CA SER A 432 3.94 -3.55 11.74
C SER A 432 5.07 -2.55 11.65
N VAL A 433 5.82 -2.55 10.54
CA VAL A 433 6.93 -1.60 10.33
C VAL A 433 6.43 -0.15 10.34
N VAL A 434 5.27 0.12 9.75
CA VAL A 434 4.66 1.47 9.79
C VAL A 434 4.40 1.94 11.22
N LEU A 435 3.84 1.05 12.04
CA LEU A 435 3.53 1.35 13.44
C LEU A 435 4.77 1.49 14.33
N GLU A 436 5.92 0.96 13.89
CA GLU A 436 7.22 1.07 14.56
C GLU A 436 7.99 2.34 14.18
N ILE A 437 7.64 3.01 13.08
CA ILE A 437 8.39 4.17 12.57
C ILE A 437 7.55 5.46 12.62
N TRP A 438 6.24 5.40 12.38
CA TRP A 438 5.37 6.57 12.31
C TRP A 438 4.38 6.63 13.47
N PRO A 439 4.09 7.83 14.00
CA PRO A 439 3.14 8.04 15.09
C PRO A 439 1.70 8.02 14.58
N VAL A 440 1.24 6.85 14.15
CA VAL A 440 -0.13 6.63 13.65
C VAL A 440 -1.15 6.80 14.78
N ALA A 441 -2.27 7.46 14.48
CA ALA A 441 -3.31 7.72 15.46
C ALA A 441 -4.12 6.47 15.79
N GLU A 442 -4.58 6.40 17.05
CA GLU A 442 -5.68 5.53 17.43
C GLU A 442 -6.93 5.86 16.58
N GLY A 443 -7.66 4.82 16.18
CA GLY A 443 -8.82 4.91 15.29
C GLY A 443 -8.48 5.11 13.81
N ALA A 444 -7.20 5.29 13.44
CA ALA A 444 -6.82 5.38 12.03
C ALA A 444 -6.92 3.99 11.36
N VAL A 445 -7.47 3.96 10.14
CA VAL A 445 -7.46 2.75 9.30
C VAL A 445 -6.14 2.65 8.57
N LEU A 446 -5.40 1.56 8.80
CA LEU A 446 -4.09 1.31 8.24
C LEU A 446 -4.08 -0.07 7.57
N LEU A 447 -4.07 -0.08 6.23
CA LEU A 447 -4.16 -1.29 5.40
C LEU A 447 -5.36 -2.18 5.79
N GLY A 448 -6.57 -1.60 5.77
CA GLY A 448 -7.83 -2.30 6.05
C GLY A 448 -8.13 -2.56 7.52
N GLN A 449 -7.18 -2.34 8.43
CA GLN A 449 -7.33 -2.61 9.87
C GLN A 449 -7.27 -1.33 10.70
N GLU A 450 -8.19 -1.17 11.64
CA GLU A 450 -8.17 -0.05 12.57
C GLU A 450 -6.98 -0.17 13.54
N VAL A 451 -6.32 0.94 13.85
CA VAL A 451 -5.29 1.01 14.88
C VAL A 451 -5.98 1.19 16.22
N SER A 452 -6.03 0.13 17.03
CA SER A 452 -6.71 0.14 18.32
C SER A 452 -6.05 1.07 19.35
N GLN A 453 -4.73 1.21 19.30
CA GLN A 453 -3.96 2.07 20.21
C GLN A 453 -2.75 2.66 19.49
N ARG A 454 -2.44 3.91 19.81
CA ARG A 454 -1.24 4.61 19.32
C ARG A 454 0.00 4.01 19.97
N ARG A 455 0.91 3.44 19.16
CA ARG A 455 2.21 2.92 19.64
C ARG A 455 3.26 4.01 19.86
N LEU A 456 3.30 4.99 18.95
CA LEU A 456 4.29 6.06 18.97
C LEU A 456 3.63 7.44 19.07
N HIS A 457 4.25 8.29 19.88
CA HIS A 457 4.07 9.74 19.82
C HIS A 457 5.30 10.37 19.20
N SER A 458 5.12 11.29 18.25
CA SER A 458 6.10 12.36 18.02
C SER A 458 5.83 13.55 18.91
N VAL A 459 6.82 14.46 19.06
CA VAL A 459 6.63 15.76 19.73
C VAL A 459 5.38 16.47 19.22
N SER A 460 5.17 16.50 17.90
CA SER A 460 3.97 17.08 17.28
C SER A 460 2.67 16.43 17.74
N THR A 461 2.59 15.10 17.73
CA THR A 461 1.37 14.38 18.11
C THR A 461 1.10 14.45 19.61
N ALA A 462 2.14 14.41 20.44
CA ALA A 462 2.01 14.58 21.89
C ALA A 462 1.59 16.00 22.25
N ALA A 463 2.17 17.02 21.59
CA ALA A 463 1.81 18.42 21.78
C ALA A 463 0.33 18.67 21.47
N LYS A 464 -0.16 18.10 20.35
CA LYS A 464 -1.58 18.12 19.99
C LYS A 464 -2.46 17.44 21.03
N ALA A 465 -2.09 16.24 21.49
CA ALA A 465 -2.85 15.50 22.50
C ALA A 465 -2.95 16.29 23.83
N LEU A 466 -1.86 16.96 24.23
CA LEU A 466 -1.79 17.78 25.43
C LEU A 466 -2.30 19.22 25.25
N ARG A 467 -2.73 19.59 24.04
CA ARG A 467 -3.16 20.96 23.67
C ARG A 467 -2.11 22.04 23.99
N VAL A 468 -0.84 21.71 23.79
CA VAL A 468 0.31 22.63 23.93
C VAL A 468 1.05 22.79 22.60
N THR A 469 1.92 23.79 22.50
CA THR A 469 2.78 23.95 21.32
C THR A 469 4.02 23.06 21.42
N GLU A 470 4.51 22.53 20.31
CA GLU A 470 5.74 21.72 20.21
C GLU A 470 6.94 22.39 20.90
N ARG A 471 7.16 23.68 20.61
CA ARG A 471 8.19 24.54 21.25
C ARG A 471 8.18 24.51 22.79
N ARG A 472 7.01 24.28 23.40
CA ARG A 472 6.86 24.20 24.86
C ARG A 472 7.01 22.78 25.38
N LEU A 473 6.57 21.79 24.60
CA LEU A 473 6.62 20.40 25.02
C LEU A 473 8.03 19.81 24.87
N ARG A 474 8.74 20.09 23.77
CA ARG A 474 10.05 19.50 23.49
C ARG A 474 11.05 19.67 24.65
N PRO A 475 11.22 20.85 25.28
CA PRO A 475 12.13 20.99 26.41
C PRO A 475 11.75 20.11 27.62
N LEU A 476 10.45 19.92 27.89
CA LEU A 476 9.97 19.07 28.99
C LEU A 476 10.23 17.58 28.69
N LEU A 477 10.08 17.16 27.43
CA LEU A 477 10.42 15.81 27.01
C LEU A 477 11.93 15.55 27.10
N VAL A 478 12.76 16.56 26.79
CA VAL A 478 14.22 16.50 26.96
C VAL A 478 14.61 16.41 28.43
N GLU A 479 14.02 17.24 29.30
CA GLU A 479 14.25 17.18 30.75
C GLU A 479 13.85 15.82 31.34
N ALA A 480 12.76 15.24 30.84
CA ALA A 480 12.29 13.92 31.24
C ALA A 480 13.15 12.76 30.68
N GLY A 481 14.15 13.03 29.83
CA GLY A 481 14.99 12.02 29.19
C GLY A 481 14.28 11.19 28.12
N ILE A 482 13.12 11.64 27.63
CA ILE A 482 12.33 10.94 26.59
C ILE A 482 12.95 11.18 25.20
N ILE A 483 13.46 12.39 24.97
CA ILE A 483 14.11 12.79 23.72
C ILE A 483 15.50 13.31 24.05
N ALA A 484 16.49 12.97 23.22
CA ALA A 484 17.84 13.51 23.37
C ALA A 484 17.84 15.03 23.09
N PRO A 485 18.61 15.84 23.86
CA PRO A 485 18.70 17.29 23.61
C PRO A 485 19.10 17.63 22.17
N GLU A 486 20.06 16.87 21.64
CA GLU A 486 20.64 17.04 20.30
C GLU A 486 19.96 16.19 19.22
N ASP A 487 18.74 15.69 19.47
CA ASP A 487 18.00 14.95 18.45
C ASP A 487 17.80 15.86 17.21
N PRO A 488 18.39 15.52 16.05
CA PRO A 488 18.34 16.36 14.86
C PRO A 488 17.00 16.24 14.13
N ARG A 489 16.18 15.25 14.51
CA ARG A 489 14.90 14.99 13.84
C ARG A 489 13.92 16.12 14.12
N PRO A 490 13.09 16.48 13.14
CA PRO A 490 12.04 17.46 13.36
C PRO A 490 10.99 16.94 14.34
N ASP A 491 10.22 17.86 14.95
CA ASP A 491 9.21 17.52 15.96
C ASP A 491 8.13 16.53 15.48
N SER A 492 7.89 16.44 14.17
CA SER A 492 7.00 15.45 13.54
C SER A 492 7.58 14.03 13.54
N ARG A 493 8.91 13.88 13.57
CA ARG A 493 9.67 12.63 13.44
C ARG A 493 10.47 12.24 14.68
N ALA A 494 10.65 13.16 15.63
CA ALA A 494 11.20 12.88 16.96
C ALA A 494 10.17 12.06 17.77
N VAL A 495 10.15 10.75 17.50
CA VAL A 495 9.20 9.78 18.05
C VAL A 495 9.72 9.09 19.30
N PHE A 496 8.80 8.70 20.17
CA PHE A 496 9.02 7.92 21.39
C PHE A 496 7.80 7.04 21.67
N ASP A 497 8.00 5.99 22.47
CA ASP A 497 6.96 5.03 22.81
C ASP A 497 5.84 5.68 23.65
N ALA A 498 4.61 5.54 23.19
CA ALA A 498 3.46 6.17 23.80
C ALA A 498 3.07 5.51 25.14
N GLU A 499 3.15 4.18 25.23
CA GLU A 499 2.74 3.43 26.42
C GLU A 499 3.79 3.57 27.54
N VAL A 500 5.07 3.43 27.21
CA VAL A 500 6.19 3.54 28.16
C VAL A 500 6.21 4.92 28.83
N HIS A 501 5.91 5.98 28.08
CA HIS A 501 5.98 7.36 28.57
C HIS A 501 4.62 7.97 28.94
N ASP A 502 3.54 7.20 28.89
CA ASP A 502 2.18 7.68 29.17
C ASP A 502 2.06 8.36 30.55
N LYS A 503 2.60 7.75 31.61
CA LYS A 503 2.59 8.34 32.96
C LYS A 503 3.30 9.70 33.01
N THR A 504 4.44 9.81 32.33
CA THR A 504 5.22 11.05 32.26
C THR A 504 4.47 12.11 31.45
N LEU A 505 3.83 11.74 30.34
CA LEU A 505 2.98 12.64 29.56
C LEU A 505 1.79 13.15 30.38
N ARG A 506 1.13 12.29 31.17
CA ARG A 506 0.05 12.71 32.09
C ARG A 506 0.57 13.68 33.17
N ALA A 507 1.76 13.42 33.72
CA ALA A 507 2.38 14.34 34.68
C ALA A 507 2.64 15.72 34.04
N ILE A 508 3.20 15.75 32.83
CA ILE A 508 3.40 16.99 32.07
C ILE A 508 2.05 17.67 31.78
N ALA A 509 1.02 16.92 31.41
CA ALA A 509 -0.33 17.42 31.15
C ALA A 509 -0.97 18.11 32.36
N SER A 510 -0.65 17.62 33.56
CA SER A 510 -1.15 18.17 34.82
C SER A 510 -0.43 19.44 35.27
N LEU A 511 0.67 19.81 34.61
CA LEU A 511 1.37 21.05 34.92
C LEU A 511 0.56 22.27 34.48
N VAL A 512 0.53 23.27 35.33
CA VAL A 512 -0.14 24.53 35.10
C VAL A 512 0.84 25.70 35.06
N THR A 513 0.34 26.81 34.50
CA THR A 513 1.08 28.08 34.41
C THR A 513 0.98 28.91 35.69
N ASP A 514 1.91 29.82 35.94
CA ASP A 514 1.86 30.71 37.12
C ASP A 514 0.51 31.43 37.28
N PRO A 515 -0.10 32.04 36.24
CA PRO A 515 -1.41 32.66 36.39
C PRO A 515 -2.52 31.68 36.76
N GLN A 516 -2.42 30.42 36.30
CA GLN A 516 -3.38 29.39 36.62
C GLN A 516 -3.22 28.94 38.07
N MET A 517 -1.99 28.61 38.49
CA MET A 517 -1.65 28.27 39.88
C MET A 517 -2.15 29.33 40.87
N ARG A 518 -1.88 30.61 40.57
CA ARG A 518 -2.32 31.74 41.40
C ARG A 518 -3.83 31.85 41.53
N ARG A 519 -4.56 31.62 40.43
CA ARG A 519 -6.03 31.66 40.43
C ARG A 519 -6.61 30.48 41.21
N THR A 520 -6.07 29.28 41.01
CA THR A 520 -6.57 28.06 41.64
C THR A 520 -6.34 28.07 43.15
N VAL A 521 -5.14 28.45 43.60
CA VAL A 521 -4.76 28.44 45.02
C VAL A 521 -5.13 29.75 45.74
N GLY A 522 -5.56 30.77 44.99
CA GLY A 522 -5.89 32.09 45.54
C GLY A 522 -4.67 32.77 46.17
N MET A 523 -3.66 33.07 45.36
CA MET A 523 -2.46 33.80 45.80
C MET A 523 -2.04 34.87 44.79
N THR A 524 -1.32 35.89 45.27
CA THR A 524 -0.74 36.93 44.44
C THR A 524 0.55 36.48 43.76
N GLU A 525 1.05 37.28 42.81
CA GLU A 525 2.34 36.96 42.15
C GLU A 525 3.53 37.09 43.10
N ALA A 526 3.53 38.08 44.00
CA ALA A 526 4.55 38.24 45.02
C ALA A 526 4.57 37.04 45.99
N GLU A 527 3.40 36.51 46.32
CA GLU A 527 3.25 35.32 47.18
C GLU A 527 3.83 34.07 46.55
N LEU A 528 3.45 33.77 45.31
CA LEU A 528 4.00 32.61 44.60
C LEU A 528 5.53 32.71 44.47
N ARG A 529 6.06 33.90 44.15
CA ARG A 529 7.51 34.13 44.07
C ARG A 529 8.20 33.93 45.43
N ALA A 530 7.62 34.40 46.53
CA ALA A 530 8.20 34.21 47.87
C ALA A 530 8.17 32.73 48.29
N LEU A 531 7.07 32.02 48.01
CA LEU A 531 6.95 30.58 48.25
C LEU A 531 7.96 29.77 47.43
N GLU A 532 8.22 30.19 46.19
CA GLU A 532 9.24 29.59 45.32
C GLU A 532 10.67 29.85 45.84
N GLN A 533 10.99 31.11 46.13
CA GLN A 533 12.31 31.53 46.59
C GLN A 533 12.73 30.83 47.88
N ASP A 534 11.77 30.63 48.79
CA ASP A 534 12.01 29.98 50.08
C ASP A 534 11.81 28.45 50.02
N GLY A 535 11.59 27.88 48.84
CA GLY A 535 11.50 26.43 48.62
C GLY A 535 10.25 25.75 49.20
N VAL A 536 9.23 26.53 49.57
CA VAL A 536 7.96 26.02 50.12
C VAL A 536 7.12 25.40 49.01
N LEU A 537 7.03 26.05 47.85
CA LEU A 537 6.49 25.48 46.64
C LEU A 537 7.61 25.37 45.63
N GLN A 538 7.80 24.18 45.06
CA GLN A 538 8.87 23.95 44.08
C GLN A 538 8.27 23.68 42.70
N PRO A 539 8.78 24.36 41.65
CA PRO A 539 8.44 24.02 40.29
C PRO A 539 8.78 22.56 39.99
N ARG A 540 7.92 21.87 39.26
CA ARG A 540 8.11 20.48 38.81
C ARG A 540 8.99 20.34 37.57
N THR A 541 9.56 21.44 37.12
CA THR A 541 10.55 21.51 36.04
C THR A 541 11.69 22.43 36.46
N ARG A 542 12.92 22.06 36.09
CA ARG A 542 14.16 22.82 36.27
C ARG A 542 14.44 23.74 35.09
N LEU A 543 13.63 23.68 34.03
CA LEU A 543 13.78 24.48 32.83
C LEU A 543 13.62 25.98 33.15
N PRO A 544 14.65 26.80 32.91
CA PRO A 544 14.57 28.24 33.13
C PRO A 544 13.47 28.86 32.26
N GLY A 545 12.55 29.61 32.88
CA GLY A 545 11.47 30.31 32.18
C GLY A 545 10.38 29.39 31.59
N ALA A 546 10.32 28.12 31.99
CA ALA A 546 9.24 27.23 31.58
C ALA A 546 7.88 27.76 32.07
N ARG A 547 6.94 27.89 31.12
CA ARG A 547 5.61 28.42 31.43
C ARG A 547 4.72 27.41 32.16
N LEU A 548 4.89 26.11 31.91
CA LEU A 548 4.18 25.03 32.60
C LEU A 548 5.15 24.46 33.64
N ARG A 549 4.91 24.74 34.92
CA ARG A 549 5.90 24.44 35.96
C ARG A 549 5.31 24.05 37.31
N TRP A 550 4.01 24.19 37.54
CA TRP A 550 3.38 23.92 38.84
C TRP A 550 2.40 22.76 38.76
N LEU A 551 2.21 22.03 39.85
CA LEU A 551 1.03 21.19 40.04
C LEU A 551 0.06 21.92 40.96
N GLU A 552 -1.20 22.06 40.53
CA GLU A 552 -2.23 22.70 41.37
C GLU A 552 -2.39 21.98 42.73
N ALA A 553 -2.22 20.65 42.72
CA ALA A 553 -2.27 19.82 43.91
C ALA A 553 -1.24 20.22 44.97
N ASP A 554 -0.04 20.68 44.58
CA ASP A 554 0.98 21.11 45.56
C ASP A 554 0.55 22.37 46.30
N GLY A 555 -0.05 23.31 45.58
CA GLY A 555 -0.57 24.55 46.18
C GLY A 555 -1.80 24.30 47.04
N GLN A 556 -2.69 23.41 46.59
CA GLN A 556 -3.85 23.01 47.38
C GLN A 556 -3.43 22.28 48.66
N ALA A 557 -2.45 21.37 48.57
CA ALA A 557 -1.91 20.67 49.73
C ALA A 557 -1.33 21.64 50.77
N LEU A 558 -0.66 22.71 50.33
CA LEU A 558 -0.19 23.77 51.23
C LEU A 558 -1.35 24.50 51.91
N VAL A 559 -2.41 24.83 51.18
CA VAL A 559 -3.60 25.48 51.76
C VAL A 559 -4.29 24.55 52.77
N ASP A 560 -4.44 23.28 52.43
CA ASP A 560 -5.07 22.28 53.30
C ASP A 560 -4.23 22.04 54.57
N GLU A 561 -2.91 21.97 54.45
CA GLU A 561 -1.96 21.89 55.56
C GLU A 561 -2.11 23.09 56.51
N LEU A 562 -2.11 24.31 55.98
CA LEU A 562 -2.21 25.53 56.78
C LEU A 562 -3.59 25.68 57.43
N ASN A 563 -4.66 25.27 56.75
CA ASN A 563 -6.01 25.22 57.33
C ASN A 563 -6.10 24.23 58.49
N ALA A 564 -5.46 23.06 58.38
CA ALA A 564 -5.44 22.07 59.47
C ALA A 564 -4.67 22.55 60.72
N LEU A 565 -3.77 23.53 60.54
CA LEU A 565 -3.02 24.17 61.62
C LEU A 565 -3.68 25.47 62.11
N ALA A 566 -4.71 25.97 61.44
CA ALA A 566 -5.32 27.25 61.73
C ALA A 566 -6.23 27.22 62.97
N GLU A 567 -6.11 28.24 63.80
CA GLU A 567 -6.99 28.42 64.96
C GLU A 567 -8.36 28.94 64.53
N ALA A 568 -9.41 28.31 65.03
CA ALA A 568 -10.80 28.66 64.71
C ALA A 568 -11.26 29.97 65.39
N ASP A 569 -10.69 30.31 66.54
CA ASP A 569 -11.02 31.52 67.30
C ASP A 569 -9.77 32.42 67.46
N PRO A 570 -9.64 33.48 66.64
CA PRO A 570 -8.46 34.34 66.64
C PRO A 570 -8.33 35.23 67.89
N GLY A 571 -9.34 35.29 68.76
CA GLY A 571 -9.35 36.16 69.93
C GLY A 571 -9.06 37.64 69.62
N THR A 572 -8.40 38.34 70.53
CA THR A 572 -8.07 39.78 70.42
C THR A 572 -6.65 40.07 69.90
N ALA A 573 -5.93 39.04 69.45
CA ALA A 573 -4.55 39.20 69.00
C ALA A 573 -4.46 40.04 67.71
N LYS A 574 -3.30 40.68 67.48
CA LYS A 574 -3.03 41.40 66.22
C LYS A 574 -2.56 40.41 65.16
N TRP A 575 -3.40 40.20 64.15
CA TRP A 575 -3.16 39.30 63.03
C TRP A 575 -2.82 40.07 61.75
N GLU A 576 -1.77 39.64 61.05
CA GLU A 576 -1.37 40.22 59.77
C GLU A 576 -1.11 39.10 58.75
N THR A 577 -1.19 39.39 57.44
CA THR A 577 -0.92 38.35 56.42
C THR A 577 0.52 37.88 56.51
N ILE A 578 0.80 36.66 56.05
CA ILE A 578 2.15 36.08 56.05
C ILE A 578 3.16 37.02 55.37
N GLN A 579 2.75 37.70 54.29
CA GLN A 579 3.58 38.63 53.52
C GLN A 579 3.82 39.93 54.27
N THR A 580 2.81 40.43 54.99
CA THR A 580 2.96 41.62 55.85
C THR A 580 3.92 41.31 57.00
N ALA A 581 3.78 40.12 57.61
CA ALA A 581 4.68 39.65 58.65
C ALA A 581 6.11 39.50 58.14
N GLN A 582 6.31 38.94 56.95
CA GLN A 582 7.62 38.87 56.29
C GLN A 582 8.23 40.27 56.09
N ALA A 583 7.46 41.23 55.57
CA ALA A 583 7.92 42.60 55.36
C ALA A 583 8.28 43.32 56.68
N ASN A 584 7.51 43.10 57.74
CA ASN A 584 7.71 43.75 59.04
C ASN A 584 8.86 43.13 59.86
N SER A 585 9.01 41.80 59.82
CA SER A 585 9.96 41.05 60.64
C SER A 585 11.31 40.80 59.94
N LYS A 586 11.37 40.96 58.61
CA LYS A 586 12.51 40.54 57.77
C LYS A 586 12.80 39.03 57.81
N ILE A 587 11.88 38.21 58.31
CA ILE A 587 11.98 36.75 58.29
C ILE A 587 11.39 36.24 56.96
N SER A 588 12.09 35.33 56.29
CA SER A 588 11.64 34.68 55.03
C SER A 588 10.30 33.95 55.23
N VAL A 589 9.43 33.94 54.22
CA VAL A 589 8.15 33.21 54.23
C VAL A 589 8.35 31.74 54.57
N GLY A 590 9.41 31.10 54.06
CA GLY A 590 9.72 29.71 54.39
C GLY A 590 9.96 29.45 55.87
N ARG A 591 10.70 30.34 56.57
CA ARG A 591 10.88 30.26 58.02
C ARG A 591 9.56 30.49 58.78
N ILE A 592 8.71 31.41 58.32
CA ILE A 592 7.39 31.64 58.93
C ILE A 592 6.53 30.37 58.80
N ILE A 593 6.48 29.77 57.62
CA ILE A 593 5.72 28.52 57.39
C ILE A 593 6.33 27.35 58.18
N ALA A 594 7.65 27.25 58.27
CA ALA A 594 8.30 26.24 59.11
C ALA A 594 7.95 26.43 60.59
N ALA A 595 7.92 27.67 61.08
CA ALA A 595 7.51 27.98 62.46
C ALA A 595 6.03 27.68 62.72
N ILE A 596 5.14 27.89 61.75
CA ILE A 596 3.74 27.45 61.80
C ILE A 596 3.67 25.92 61.92
N ARG A 597 4.43 25.18 61.10
CA ARG A 597 4.46 23.71 61.11
C ARG A 597 4.86 23.13 62.47
N VAL A 598 5.77 23.78 63.18
CA VAL A 598 6.19 23.39 64.54
C VAL A 598 5.41 24.10 65.66
N ARG A 599 4.32 24.81 65.32
CA ARG A 599 3.44 25.53 66.26
C ARG A 599 4.15 26.59 67.12
N GLN A 600 5.22 27.18 66.61
CA GLN A 600 5.90 28.32 67.23
C GLN A 600 5.20 29.66 66.92
N ILE A 601 4.51 29.74 65.78
CA ILE A 601 3.62 30.86 65.43
C ILE A 601 2.23 30.31 65.23
N ARG A 602 1.23 31.00 65.79
CA ARG A 602 -0.16 30.71 65.51
C ARG A 602 -0.57 31.28 64.16
N VAL A 603 -1.30 30.47 63.41
CA VAL A 603 -1.91 30.84 62.12
C VAL A 603 -3.43 30.84 62.27
N HIS A 604 -4.09 31.78 61.62
CA HIS A 604 -5.54 31.90 61.58
C HIS A 604 -6.00 32.07 60.13
N ALA A 605 -7.15 31.48 59.81
CA ALA A 605 -7.87 31.70 58.56
C ALA A 605 -9.38 31.71 58.81
N PRO A 606 -10.17 32.46 58.03
CA PRO A 606 -11.63 32.40 58.08
C PRO A 606 -12.15 30.98 57.85
N ALA A 607 -13.28 30.63 58.47
CA ALA A 607 -13.93 29.35 58.25
C ALA A 607 -14.22 29.13 56.75
N GLY A 608 -13.79 27.98 56.21
CA GLY A 608 -13.95 27.65 54.80
C GLY A 608 -12.95 28.34 53.86
N ASN A 609 -11.84 28.88 54.38
CA ASN A 609 -10.79 29.46 53.55
C ASN A 609 -10.25 28.46 52.51
N ARG A 610 -10.21 28.89 51.24
CA ARG A 610 -9.66 28.14 50.11
C ARG A 610 -8.47 28.83 49.45
N SER A 611 -8.01 29.93 50.02
CA SER A 611 -7.01 30.82 49.43
C SER A 611 -5.79 30.93 50.34
N TYR A 612 -4.60 30.82 49.75
CA TYR A 612 -3.36 31.07 50.49
C TYR A 612 -3.30 32.50 51.02
N HIS A 613 -3.77 33.49 50.25
CA HIS A 613 -3.82 34.89 50.68
C HIS A 613 -4.66 35.12 51.95
N GLY A 614 -5.59 34.21 52.27
CA GLY A 614 -6.48 34.29 53.44
C GLY A 614 -5.80 34.03 54.78
N PHE A 615 -4.58 33.48 54.81
CA PHE A 615 -3.89 33.13 56.05
C PHE A 615 -3.25 34.35 56.72
N LYS A 616 -3.43 34.44 58.05
CA LYS A 616 -2.85 35.47 58.91
C LYS A 616 -2.09 34.84 60.07
N VAL A 617 -1.09 35.55 60.57
CA VAL A 617 -0.18 35.11 61.63
C VAL A 617 -0.13 36.14 62.76
N CYS A 618 0.13 35.68 63.99
CA CYS A 618 0.09 36.52 65.17
C CYS A 618 1.37 37.39 65.30
N ARG A 619 1.23 38.71 65.24
CA ARG A 619 2.37 39.65 65.21
C ARG A 619 3.26 39.59 66.46
N SER A 620 2.71 39.26 67.63
CA SER A 620 3.48 39.25 68.89
C SER A 620 4.48 38.09 69.00
N GLU A 621 4.42 37.09 68.12
CA GLU A 621 5.18 35.85 68.23
C GLU A 621 6.48 35.86 67.40
N PHE A 622 6.67 36.87 66.56
CA PHE A 622 7.83 36.98 65.67
C PHE A 622 9.14 37.31 66.41
N GLY A 623 9.08 37.79 67.65
CA GLY A 623 10.27 38.03 68.48
C GLY A 623 11.01 36.75 68.89
N ALA A 624 10.36 35.58 68.82
CA ALA A 624 10.92 34.31 69.26
C ALA A 624 11.65 33.51 68.15
N ILE A 625 11.71 34.04 66.93
CA ILE A 625 11.97 33.25 65.70
C ILE A 625 12.98 33.95 64.78
N GLY A 626 13.53 35.09 65.23
CA GLY A 626 14.58 35.85 64.55
C GLY A 626 15.85 35.04 64.36
#